data_AF-A0A8S2SMH2-F1
#
_entry.id   AF-A0A8S2SMH2-F1
#
_cell.length_a   1.000
_cell.length_b   1.000
_cell.length_c   1.000
_cell.angle_alpha   90.00
_cell.angle_beta   90.00
_cell.angle_gamma   90.00
#
_symmetry.space_group_name_H-M   'P 1'
#
loop_
_entity.id
_entity.type
_entity.pdbx_description
1 polymer ?
#
loop_
_entity_poly.entity_id
_entity_poly.type
_entity_poly.pdbx_seq_one_letter_code
_entity_poly.pdbx_strand_id
1 'polypeptide(L)'
;YESCSTAIYKHGRTETIRPVTNETKNFIETLTKSNDENLKKQLLKNASDKHQRLIKAAATGHGFDRHLFALKYLQQVENKESHLHPLFTDQSYQLMNHTILSTSTVASKHIAAGGF
;
A
#
# COMPACT_ATOMS: atom_id res chain seq x y z
N TYR A 1 -5.36 0.21 -1.13
CA TYR A 1 -4.67 1.28 -0.41
C TYR A 1 -4.96 1.09 1.05
N GLU A 2 -3.95 1.18 1.89
CA GLU A 2 -4.12 1.26 3.34
C GLU A 2 -3.24 2.39 3.88
N SER A 3 -3.81 3.25 4.71
CA SER A 3 -3.09 4.43 5.24
C SER A 3 -2.13 4.03 6.36
N CYS A 4 -0.88 4.50 6.30
CA CYS A 4 0.12 4.34 7.36
C CYS A 4 0.65 5.70 7.79
N SER A 5 0.72 5.97 9.09
CA SER A 5 1.24 7.24 9.60
C SER A 5 2.76 7.30 9.47
N THR A 6 3.28 8.45 9.03
CA THR A 6 4.72 8.78 9.05
C THR A 6 5.05 9.86 10.10
N ALA A 7 4.19 10.01 11.12
CA ALA A 7 4.31 11.04 12.17
C ALA A 7 5.58 10.93 13.05
N ILE A 8 6.39 9.89 12.88
CA ILE A 8 7.72 9.80 13.51
C ILE A 8 8.71 10.83 12.94
N TYR A 9 8.44 11.37 11.74
CA TYR A 9 9.25 12.41 11.10
C TYR A 9 8.64 13.80 11.29
N LYS A 10 9.48 14.84 11.23
CA LYS A 10 9.04 16.25 11.25
C LYS A 10 8.10 16.50 10.06
N HIS A 11 6.92 17.07 10.35
CA HIS A 11 5.83 17.27 9.38
C HIS A 11 5.35 15.97 8.71
N GLY A 12 5.52 14.84 9.39
CA GLY A 12 5.02 13.54 8.94
C GLY A 12 3.53 13.58 8.60
N ARG A 13 3.16 12.85 7.55
CA ARG A 13 1.79 12.73 7.04
C ARG A 13 1.44 11.24 7.00
N THR A 14 1.27 10.69 5.81
CA THR A 14 1.01 9.28 5.59
C THR A 14 1.85 8.73 4.46
N GLU A 15 2.10 7.42 4.50
CA GLU A 15 2.52 6.59 3.38
C GLU A 15 1.43 5.54 3.08
N THR A 16 1.45 4.96 1.90
CA THR A 16 0.55 3.88 1.48
C THR A 16 1.17 2.52 1.77
N ILE A 17 0.45 1.68 2.52
CA ILE A 17 0.65 0.24 2.49
C ILE A 17 -0.12 -0.33 1.30
N ARG A 18 0.53 -1.21 0.53
CA ARG A 18 -0.07 -1.96 -0.57
C ARG A 18 -0.33 -3.40 -0.12
N PRO A 19 -1.49 -3.70 0.49
CA PRO A 19 -1.76 -5.01 1.09
C PRO A 19 -1.92 -6.13 0.06
N VAL A 20 -2.28 -5.78 -1.18
CA VAL A 20 -2.40 -6.75 -2.28
C VAL A 20 -0.99 -7.10 -2.78
N THR A 21 -0.48 -8.22 -2.30
CA THR A 21 0.84 -8.79 -2.58
C THR A 21 0.70 -10.16 -3.25
N ASN A 22 1.79 -10.68 -3.79
CA ASN A 22 1.82 -12.04 -4.33
C ASN A 22 1.50 -13.07 -3.24
N GLU A 23 1.96 -12.83 -2.01
CA GLU A 23 1.71 -13.68 -0.84
C GLU A 23 0.22 -13.71 -0.49
N THR A 24 -0.45 -12.54 -0.43
CA THR A 24 -1.91 -12.50 -0.20
C THR A 24 -2.69 -13.14 -1.34
N LYS A 25 -2.28 -12.92 -2.60
CA LYS A 25 -2.93 -13.55 -3.76
C LYS A 25 -2.82 -15.07 -3.68
N ASN A 26 -1.63 -15.58 -3.41
CA ASN A 26 -1.38 -17.02 -3.35
C ASN A 26 -2.15 -17.70 -2.21
N PHE A 27 -2.24 -17.04 -1.05
CA PHE A 27 -3.07 -17.50 0.05
C PHE A 27 -4.56 -17.57 -0.35
N ILE A 28 -5.11 -16.48 -0.90
CA ILE A 28 -6.54 -16.41 -1.29
C ILE A 28 -6.87 -17.45 -2.36
N GLU A 29 -6.02 -17.61 -3.38
CA GLU A 29 -6.24 -18.61 -4.41
C GLU A 29 -6.17 -20.04 -3.88
N THR A 30 -5.36 -20.30 -2.85
CA THR A 30 -5.23 -21.63 -2.24
C THR A 30 -6.41 -21.96 -1.35
N LEU A 31 -7.02 -20.96 -0.69
CA LEU A 31 -8.17 -21.15 0.21
C LEU A 31 -9.32 -21.93 -0.45
N THR A 32 -9.58 -21.67 -1.74
CA THR A 32 -10.68 -22.31 -2.49
C THR A 32 -10.27 -23.55 -3.27
N LYS A 33 -8.96 -23.79 -3.45
CA LYS A 33 -8.44 -24.87 -4.33
C LYS A 33 -7.88 -26.07 -3.57
N SER A 34 -7.56 -25.93 -2.28
CA SER A 34 -6.93 -26.98 -1.48
C SER A 34 -7.69 -27.25 -0.19
N ASN A 35 -7.70 -28.51 0.24
CA ASN A 35 -8.17 -28.94 1.57
C ASN A 35 -7.02 -29.13 2.58
N ASP A 36 -5.77 -28.85 2.18
CA ASP A 36 -4.62 -28.94 3.07
C ASP A 36 -4.56 -27.73 4.02
N GLU A 37 -4.97 -27.95 5.26
CA GLU A 37 -4.98 -26.94 6.31
C GLU A 37 -3.59 -26.49 6.76
N ASN A 38 -2.57 -27.35 6.66
CA ASN A 38 -1.20 -26.98 7.02
C ASN A 38 -0.64 -26.00 5.98
N LEU A 39 -0.88 -26.29 4.70
CA LEU A 39 -0.51 -25.39 3.60
C LEU A 39 -1.21 -24.03 3.75
N LYS A 40 -2.52 -24.01 4.03
CA LYS A 40 -3.28 -22.76 4.24
C LYS A 40 -2.70 -21.93 5.39
N LYS A 41 -2.39 -22.55 6.53
CA LYS A 41 -1.77 -21.88 7.67
C LYS A 41 -0.40 -21.30 7.32
N GLN A 42 0.42 -22.05 6.59
CA GLN A 42 1.73 -21.58 6.15
C GLN A 42 1.62 -20.36 5.22
N LEU A 43 0.71 -20.40 4.24
CA LEU A 43 0.50 -19.30 3.31
C LEU A 43 -0.07 -18.06 4.01
N LEU A 44 -0.99 -18.24 4.97
CA LEU A 44 -1.48 -17.15 5.82
C LEU A 44 -0.35 -16.48 6.60
N LYS A 45 0.55 -17.29 7.19
CA LYS A 45 1.73 -16.78 7.89
C LYS A 45 2.62 -15.96 6.96
N ASN A 46 2.90 -16.46 5.77
CA ASN A 46 3.72 -15.75 4.78
C ASN A 46 3.10 -14.41 4.37
N ALA A 47 1.78 -14.38 4.11
CA ALA A 47 1.06 -13.15 3.81
C ALA A 47 1.11 -12.15 4.97
N SER A 48 0.94 -12.63 6.20
CA SER A 48 1.03 -11.82 7.42
C SER A 48 2.42 -11.23 7.62
N ASP A 49 3.47 -12.06 7.48
CA ASP A 49 4.86 -11.64 7.63
C ASP A 49 5.24 -10.60 6.55
N LYS A 50 4.76 -10.78 5.31
CA LYS A 50 4.95 -9.79 4.24
C LYS A 50 4.27 -8.47 4.59
N HIS A 51 3.02 -8.51 5.03
CA HIS A 51 2.27 -7.31 5.39
C HIS A 51 2.92 -6.55 6.55
N GLN A 52 3.41 -7.26 7.58
CA GLN A 52 4.17 -6.64 8.68
C GLN A 52 5.44 -5.92 8.20
N ARG A 53 6.17 -6.48 7.23
CA ARG A 53 7.33 -5.80 6.64
C ARG A 53 6.92 -4.53 5.90
N LEU A 54 5.81 -4.55 5.16
CA LEU A 54 5.28 -3.39 4.47
C LEU A 54 4.83 -2.29 5.44
N ILE A 55 4.18 -2.65 6.56
CA ILE A 55 3.81 -1.71 7.63
C ILE A 55 5.06 -1.00 8.16
N LYS A 56 6.11 -1.77 8.51
CA LYS A 56 7.37 -1.19 9.03
C LYS A 56 8.04 -0.28 8.01
N ALA A 57 8.08 -0.69 6.74
CA ALA A 57 8.62 0.14 5.66
C ALA A 57 7.83 1.43 5.49
N ALA A 58 6.50 1.37 5.40
CA ALA A 58 5.65 2.56 5.24
C ALA A 58 5.74 3.52 6.44
N ALA A 59 5.68 3.00 7.67
CA ALA A 59 5.79 3.81 8.89
C ALA A 59 7.15 4.54 8.99
N THR A 60 8.19 3.95 8.41
CA THR A 60 9.55 4.53 8.34
C THR A 60 9.81 5.27 7.01
N GLY A 61 8.78 5.58 6.23
CA GLY A 61 8.93 6.37 5.00
C GLY A 61 9.62 5.65 3.84
N HIS A 62 9.79 4.32 3.92
CA HIS A 62 10.36 3.47 2.88
C HIS A 62 9.29 2.83 1.98
N GLY A 63 8.08 3.39 1.96
CA GLY A 63 7.13 3.13 0.89
C GLY A 63 7.54 3.83 -0.40
N PHE A 64 6.92 3.46 -1.51
CA PHE A 64 7.24 4.06 -2.81
C PHE A 64 6.23 5.12 -3.25
N ASP A 65 5.01 5.09 -2.73
CA ASP A 65 3.89 5.87 -3.25
C ASP A 65 4.10 7.38 -3.07
N ARG A 66 4.52 7.85 -1.88
CA ARG A 66 4.81 9.28 -1.70
C ARG A 66 6.05 9.73 -2.46
N HIS A 67 7.04 8.86 -2.62
CA HIS A 67 8.24 9.20 -3.38
C HIS A 67 7.90 9.41 -4.87
N LEU A 68 7.18 8.47 -5.49
CA LEU A 68 6.74 8.62 -6.89
C LEU A 68 5.82 9.82 -7.08
N PHE A 69 4.91 10.07 -6.13
CA PHE A 69 4.08 11.27 -6.14
C PHE A 69 4.93 12.55 -6.12
N ALA A 70 5.91 12.64 -5.22
CA ALA A 70 6.77 13.82 -5.10
C ALA A 70 7.59 14.06 -6.37
N LEU A 71 8.15 13.01 -6.99
CA LEU A 71 8.87 13.11 -8.26
C LEU A 71 7.97 13.61 -9.39
N LYS A 72 6.75 13.06 -9.52
CA LYS A 72 5.77 13.53 -10.51
C LYS A 72 5.40 15.00 -10.27
N TYR A 73 5.14 15.35 -9.02
CA TYR A 73 4.78 16.72 -8.64
C TYR A 73 5.90 17.71 -8.95
N LEU A 74 7.15 17.38 -8.59
CA LEU A 74 8.33 18.19 -8.89
C LEU A 74 8.47 18.43 -10.40
N GLN A 75 8.37 17.39 -11.22
CA GLN A 75 8.41 17.55 -12.67
C GLN A 75 7.32 18.51 -13.18
N GLN A 76 6.10 18.39 -12.65
CA GLN A 76 4.98 19.24 -13.05
C GLN A 76 5.15 20.71 -12.66
N VAL A 77 5.79 21.01 -11.53
CA VAL A 77 6.00 22.39 -11.09
C VAL A 77 7.23 23.04 -11.72
N GLU A 78 8.30 22.27 -11.95
CA GLU A 78 9.57 22.78 -12.51
C GLU A 78 9.59 22.80 -14.03
N ASN A 79 8.99 21.80 -14.69
CA ASN A 79 9.07 21.61 -16.15
C ASN A 79 7.68 21.57 -16.79
N LYS A 80 6.89 22.63 -16.60
CA LYS A 80 5.47 22.73 -16.98
C LYS A 80 5.19 22.45 -18.46
N GLU A 81 6.13 22.77 -19.35
CA GLU A 81 5.98 22.56 -20.80
C GLU A 81 6.50 21.19 -21.27
N SER A 82 7.13 20.42 -20.37
CA SER A 82 7.66 19.10 -20.70
C SER A 82 6.59 18.02 -20.61
N HIS A 83 6.68 17.02 -21.47
CA HIS A 83 5.91 15.79 -21.32
C HIS A 83 6.31 15.08 -20.02
N LEU A 84 5.32 14.54 -19.31
CA LEU A 84 5.56 13.72 -18.12
C LEU A 84 6.48 12.53 -18.46
N HIS A 85 7.33 12.15 -17.51
CA HIS A 85 8.16 10.96 -17.67
C HIS A 85 7.28 9.73 -18.00
N PRO A 86 7.70 8.85 -18.93
CA PRO A 86 6.86 7.73 -19.40
C PRO A 86 6.28 6.84 -18.29
N LEU A 87 7.03 6.67 -17.20
CA LEU A 87 6.57 5.99 -15.97
C LEU A 87 5.22 6.53 -15.47
N PHE A 88 5.00 7.85 -15.50
CA PHE A 88 3.80 8.49 -14.96
C PHE A 88 2.63 8.52 -15.95
N THR A 89 2.89 8.24 -17.23
CA THR A 89 1.86 8.09 -18.27
C THR A 89 1.48 6.63 -18.50
N ASP A 90 2.29 5.68 -18.05
CA ASP A 90 2.05 4.25 -18.18
C ASP A 90 0.71 3.81 -17.56
N GLN A 91 0.01 2.91 -18.24
CA GLN A 91 -1.28 2.38 -17.78
C GLN A 91 -1.16 1.69 -16.41
N SER A 92 -0.04 1.04 -16.12
CA SER A 92 0.21 0.37 -14.84
C SER A 92 0.30 1.38 -13.70
N TYR A 93 0.92 2.54 -13.92
CA TYR A 93 0.95 3.62 -12.93
C TYR A 93 -0.45 4.18 -12.68
N GLN A 94 -1.26 4.35 -13.74
CA GLN A 94 -2.65 4.79 -13.61
C GLN A 94 -3.50 3.79 -12.83
N LEU A 95 -3.40 2.50 -13.16
CA LEU A 95 -4.10 1.41 -12.46
C LEU A 95 -3.68 1.30 -11.00
N MET A 96 -2.38 1.42 -10.72
CA MET A 96 -1.85 1.41 -9.35
C MET A 96 -2.42 2.55 -8.49
N ASN A 97 -2.66 3.71 -9.09
CA ASN A 97 -3.24 4.88 -8.41
C ASN A 97 -4.77 4.88 -8.40
N HIS A 98 -5.43 4.01 -9.17
CA HIS A 98 -6.87 3.78 -9.09
C HIS A 98 -7.20 2.80 -7.95
N THR A 99 -7.56 3.36 -6.79
CA THR A 99 -7.83 2.57 -5.59
C THR A 99 -9.29 2.10 -5.56
N ILE A 100 -9.52 0.81 -5.86
CA ILE A 100 -10.84 0.17 -5.70
C ILE A 100 -11.12 -0.15 -4.23
N LEU A 101 -10.12 -0.72 -3.53
CA LEU A 101 -10.21 -1.03 -2.10
C LEU A 101 -9.37 -0.02 -1.32
N SER A 102 -10.05 0.96 -0.73
CA SER A 102 -9.46 1.94 0.19
C SER A 102 -9.77 1.53 1.62
N THR A 103 -8.76 1.44 2.48
CA THR A 103 -8.91 1.02 3.87
C THR A 103 -8.15 1.95 4.82
N SER A 104 -8.65 2.03 6.05
CA SER A 104 -8.00 2.71 7.16
C SER A 104 -8.41 2.01 8.45
N THR A 105 -7.52 2.00 9.44
CA THR A 105 -7.82 1.51 10.78
C THR A 105 -7.69 2.66 11.77
N VAL A 106 -8.65 2.75 12.69
CA VAL A 106 -8.60 3.66 13.83
C VAL A 106 -8.75 2.81 15.09
N ALA A 107 -7.66 2.66 15.83
CA ALA A 107 -7.65 1.89 17.07
C ALA A 107 -7.83 2.83 18.27
N SER A 108 -9.01 2.81 18.89
CA SER A 108 -9.29 3.55 20.13
C SER A 108 -10.40 2.87 20.93
N LYS A 109 -10.26 2.81 22.25
CA LYS A 109 -11.30 2.31 23.16
C LYS A 109 -12.58 3.17 23.17
N HIS A 110 -12.50 4.38 22.61
CA HIS A 110 -13.60 5.35 22.57
C HIS A 110 -14.32 5.38 21.21
N ILE A 111 -13.84 4.60 20.23
CA ILE A 111 -14.38 4.60 18.88
C ILE A 111 -14.94 3.21 18.62
N ALA A 112 -16.26 3.12 18.43
CA ALA A 112 -16.93 1.86 18.10
C ALA A 112 -16.70 1.47 16.63
N ALA A 113 -16.79 2.43 15.72
CA ALA A 113 -16.49 2.29 14.30
C ALA A 113 -16.22 3.68 13.67
N GLY A 114 -15.62 3.69 12.49
CA GLY A 114 -15.49 4.87 11.63
C GLY A 114 -15.84 4.51 10.19
N GLY A 115 -16.04 5.51 9.34
CA GLY A 115 -16.37 5.32 7.92
C GLY A 115 -16.02 6.54 7.09
N PHE A 116 -15.97 6.35 5.77
CA PHE A 116 -15.78 7.37 4.74
C PHE A 116 -16.47 6.92 3.45
#